data_AF-A0AA45WQK0-F1
#
_entry.id   AF-A0AA45WQK0-F1
#
_cell.length_a   1.000
_cell.length_b   1.000
_cell.length_c   1.000
_cell.angle_alpha   90.00
_cell.angle_beta   90.00
_cell.angle_gamma   90.00
#
_symmetry.space_group_name_H-M   'P 1'
#
loop_
_entity.id
_entity.type
_entity.pdbx_description
1 polymer ?
#
loop_
_entity_poly.entity_id
_entity_poly.type
_entity_poly.pdbx_seq_one_letter_code
_entity_poly.pdbx_strand_id
1 'polypeptide(L)'
;MSRPERGVQFAKSVKVIEWLKTEILDQIANLFRGIFHANQHMMIDSLSSLVISVYVMARRMGFSFRELDQAVIQKLREHIHEGHQLEQWYGDLSSLEEYVNKR
;
A
#
# COMPACT_ATOMS: atom_id res chain seq x y z
N MET A 1 25.61 -15.45 17.85
CA MET A 1 25.01 -15.56 16.50
C MET A 1 25.65 -14.53 15.61
N SER A 2 26.42 -14.95 14.60
CA SER A 2 27.13 -14.05 13.68
C SER A 2 26.15 -13.24 12.86
N ARG A 3 26.30 -11.91 12.85
CA ARG A 3 25.53 -11.00 11.99
C ARG A 3 25.73 -11.45 10.53
N PRO A 4 24.67 -11.77 9.77
CA PRO A 4 24.83 -12.14 8.38
C PRO A 4 25.48 -11.00 7.61
N GLU A 5 26.43 -11.35 6.74
CA GLU A 5 27.13 -10.41 5.87
C GLU A 5 26.14 -9.55 5.08
N ARG A 6 26.48 -8.27 4.83
CA ARG A 6 25.59 -7.29 4.18
C ARG A 6 24.98 -7.80 2.87
N GLY A 7 25.74 -8.57 2.07
CA GLY A 7 25.25 -9.17 0.82
C GLY A 7 24.14 -10.20 1.00
N VAL A 8 24.19 -11.00 2.07
CA VAL A 8 23.15 -12.00 2.40
C VAL A 8 21.86 -11.32 2.85
N GLN A 9 21.95 -10.18 3.54
CA GLN A 9 20.77 -9.39 3.95
C GLN A 9 20.09 -8.71 2.76
N PHE A 10 20.88 -8.20 1.80
CA PHE A 10 20.36 -7.63 0.55
C PHE A 10 19.68 -8.68 -0.32
N ALA A 11 20.33 -9.83 -0.57
CA ALA A 11 19.77 -10.92 -1.38
C ALA A 11 18.47 -11.51 -0.79
N LYS A 12 18.37 -11.62 0.55
CA LYS A 12 17.13 -12.00 1.22
C LYS A 12 16.02 -10.96 1.04
N SER A 13 16.37 -9.67 1.06
CA SER A 13 15.41 -8.58 0.84
C SER A 13 14.88 -8.60 -0.59
N VAL A 14 15.72 -8.88 -1.59
CA VAL A 14 15.28 -9.03 -3.00
C VAL A 14 14.29 -10.18 -3.15
N LYS A 15 14.57 -11.37 -2.60
CA LYS A 15 13.62 -12.50 -2.66
C LYS A 15 12.28 -12.20 -2.00
N VAL A 16 12.29 -11.51 -0.86
CA VAL A 16 11.06 -11.08 -0.19
C VAL A 16 10.30 -10.06 -1.04
N ILE A 17 10.99 -9.13 -1.70
CA ILE A 17 10.36 -8.18 -2.62
C ILE A 17 9.72 -8.90 -3.80
N GLU A 18 10.39 -9.88 -4.42
CA GLU A 18 9.80 -10.66 -5.51
C GLU A 18 8.55 -11.43 -5.06
N TRP A 19 8.58 -12.03 -3.87
CA TRP A 19 7.40 -12.68 -3.31
C TRP A 19 6.27 -11.69 -2.98
N LEU A 20 6.58 -10.50 -2.47
CA LEU A 20 5.55 -9.47 -2.21
C LEU A 20 4.89 -8.97 -3.49
N LYS A 21 5.62 -8.94 -4.62
CA LYS A 21 5.01 -8.60 -5.92
C LYS A 21 3.96 -9.64 -6.33
N THR A 22 4.22 -10.93 -6.15
CA THR A 22 3.24 -11.98 -6.47
C THR A 22 2.05 -11.91 -5.52
N GLU A 23 2.29 -11.68 -4.23
CA GLU A 23 1.21 -11.50 -3.24
C GLU A 23 0.29 -10.33 -3.61
N ILE A 24 0.85 -9.18 -4.03
CA ILE A 24 0.05 -8.03 -4.48
C ILE A 24 -0.83 -8.41 -5.68
N LEU A 25 -0.30 -9.15 -6.66
CA LEU A 25 -1.08 -9.60 -7.81
C LEU A 25 -2.21 -10.55 -7.40
N ASP A 26 -1.94 -11.48 -6.47
CA ASP A 26 -2.94 -12.41 -5.95
C ASP A 26 -4.06 -11.68 -5.23
N GLN A 27 -3.74 -10.66 -4.43
CA GLN A 27 -4.73 -9.85 -3.73
C GLN A 27 -5.54 -8.95 -4.66
N ILE A 28 -4.96 -8.44 -5.75
CA ILE A 28 -5.71 -7.75 -6.79
C ILE A 28 -6.71 -8.71 -7.46
N ALA A 29 -6.27 -9.92 -7.80
CA ALA A 29 -7.15 -10.93 -8.38
C ALA A 29 -8.29 -11.33 -7.42
N ASN A 30 -7.99 -11.47 -6.12
CA ASN A 30 -9.01 -11.71 -5.10
C ASN A 30 -9.97 -10.53 -4.96
N LEU A 31 -9.49 -9.29 -4.97
CA LEU A 31 -10.35 -8.12 -4.93
C LEU A 31 -11.34 -8.12 -6.10
N PHE A 32 -10.87 -8.38 -7.32
CA PHE A 32 -11.74 -8.40 -8.51
C PHE A 32 -12.75 -9.55 -8.48
N ARG A 33 -12.36 -10.74 -8.00
CA ARG A 33 -13.30 -11.84 -7.73
C ARG A 33 -14.35 -11.43 -6.68
N GLY A 34 -13.92 -10.76 -5.61
CA GLY A 34 -14.80 -10.26 -4.56
C GLY A 34 -15.84 -9.28 -5.10
N ILE A 35 -15.42 -8.34 -5.95
CA ILE A 35 -16.31 -7.40 -6.63
C ILE A 35 -17.29 -8.16 -7.55
N PHE A 36 -16.80 -9.07 -8.39
CA PHE A 36 -17.63 -9.84 -9.32
C PHE A 36 -18.71 -10.66 -8.61
N HIS A 37 -18.39 -11.22 -7.44
CA HIS A 37 -19.33 -12.00 -6.63
C HIS A 37 -20.10 -11.17 -5.58
N ALA A 38 -19.95 -9.84 -5.57
CA ALA A 38 -20.51 -8.94 -4.54
C ALA A 38 -20.20 -9.39 -3.09
N ASN A 39 -19.02 -9.98 -2.88
CA ASN A 39 -18.60 -10.52 -1.59
C ASN A 39 -17.81 -9.47 -0.79
N GLN A 40 -18.50 -8.75 0.09
CA GLN A 40 -17.91 -7.68 0.90
C GLN A 40 -16.76 -8.13 1.80
N HIS A 41 -16.86 -9.32 2.39
CA HIS A 41 -15.80 -9.87 3.24
C HIS A 41 -14.51 -10.08 2.43
N MET A 42 -14.63 -10.65 1.24
CA MET A 42 -13.50 -10.87 0.34
C MET A 42 -12.90 -9.55 -0.17
N MET A 43 -13.73 -8.55 -0.44
CA MET A 43 -13.26 -7.22 -0.84
C MET A 43 -12.44 -6.54 0.26
N ILE A 44 -12.94 -6.49 1.50
CA ILE A 44 -12.24 -5.80 2.59
C ILE A 44 -10.97 -6.56 3.02
N ASP A 45 -10.98 -7.90 2.97
CA ASP A 45 -9.82 -8.73 3.26
C ASP A 45 -8.68 -8.51 2.24
N SER A 46 -9.01 -8.47 0.94
CA SER A 46 -8.03 -8.19 -0.11
C SER A 46 -7.50 -6.77 -0.06
N LEU A 47 -8.35 -5.76 0.19
CA LEU A 47 -7.90 -4.36 0.37
C LEU A 47 -6.95 -4.22 1.56
N SER A 48 -7.27 -4.86 2.69
CA SER A 48 -6.42 -4.85 3.88
C SER A 48 -5.07 -5.52 3.63
N SER A 49 -5.08 -6.65 2.93
CA SER A 49 -3.87 -7.39 2.55
C SER A 49 -2.97 -6.61 1.59
N LEU A 50 -3.56 -5.84 0.67
CA LEU A 50 -2.82 -4.92 -0.21
C LEU A 50 -2.12 -3.82 0.58
N VAL A 51 -2.83 -3.18 1.52
CA VAL A 51 -2.24 -2.14 2.39
C VAL A 51 -1.05 -2.70 3.18
N ILE A 52 -1.22 -3.87 3.81
CA ILE A 52 -0.13 -4.53 4.55
C ILE A 52 1.06 -4.82 3.63
N SER A 53 0.81 -5.39 2.45
CA SER A 53 1.86 -5.74 1.49
C SER A 53 2.67 -4.52 1.05
N VAL A 54 2.03 -3.38 0.82
CA VAL A 54 2.70 -2.11 0.47
C VAL A 54 3.60 -1.61 1.61
N TYR A 55 3.12 -1.61 2.86
CA TYR A 55 3.95 -1.20 4.00
C TYR A 55 5.16 -2.13 4.19
N VAL A 56 4.95 -3.45 4.10
CA VAL A 56 6.05 -4.42 4.23
C VAL A 56 7.05 -4.24 3.09
N MET A 57 6.58 -4.01 1.86
CA MET A 57 7.46 -3.76 0.71
C MET A 57 8.31 -2.50 0.91
N ALA A 58 7.70 -1.39 1.33
CA ALA A 58 8.42 -0.14 1.63
C ALA A 58 9.54 -0.37 2.67
N ARG A 59 9.25 -1.11 3.74
CA ARG A 59 10.24 -1.49 4.76
C ARG A 59 11.39 -2.31 4.19
N ARG A 60 11.11 -3.24 3.26
CA ARG A 60 12.15 -4.06 2.61
C ARG A 60 12.99 -3.27 1.62
N MET A 61 12.46 -2.19 1.08
CA MET A 61 13.18 -1.24 0.22
C MET A 61 14.00 -0.20 0.99
N GLY A 62 13.88 -0.16 2.32
CA GLY A 62 14.64 0.74 3.18
C GLY A 62 13.88 1.98 3.66
N PHE A 63 12.59 2.09 3.36
CA PHE A 63 11.73 3.17 3.84
C PHE A 63 11.04 2.78 5.15
N SER A 64 10.98 3.71 6.10
CA SER A 64 10.14 3.56 7.28
C SER A 64 8.65 3.70 6.92
N PHE A 65 7.77 3.17 7.78
CA PHE A 65 6.33 3.37 7.62
C PHE A 65 5.94 4.85 7.63
N ARG A 66 6.63 5.64 8.46
CA ARG A 66 6.42 7.10 8.55
C ARG A 66 6.78 7.82 7.26
N GLU A 67 7.87 7.44 6.60
CA GLU A 67 8.25 8.02 5.30
C GLU A 67 7.20 7.72 4.23
N LEU A 68 6.66 6.49 4.22
CA LEU A 68 5.56 6.14 3.32
C LEU A 68 4.30 6.96 3.63
N ASP A 69 3.90 7.07 4.90
CA ASP A 69 2.72 7.84 5.31
C ASP A 69 2.85 9.32 4.90
N GLN A 70 4.02 9.93 5.11
CA GLN A 70 4.30 11.30 4.70
C GLN A 70 4.21 11.47 3.18
N ALA A 71 4.75 10.53 2.41
CA ALA A 71 4.66 10.55 0.96
C ALA A 71 3.22 10.40 0.46
N VAL A 72 2.39 9.59 1.14
CA VAL A 72 0.95 9.46 0.84
C VAL A 72 0.22 10.76 1.10
N ILE A 73 0.43 11.40 2.26
CA ILE A 73 -0.19 12.70 2.59
C ILE A 73 0.22 13.77 1.58
N GLN A 74 1.50 13.82 1.20
CA GLN A 74 1.99 14.78 0.21
C GLN A 74 1.31 14.59 -1.15
N LYS A 75 1.18 13.33 -1.62
CA LYS A 75 0.45 13.00 -2.85
C LYS A 75 -1.03 13.35 -2.80
N LEU A 76 -1.69 13.15 -1.65
CA LEU A 76 -3.09 13.55 -1.48
C LEU A 76 -3.26 15.05 -1.67
N ARG A 77 -2.42 15.86 -1.01
CA ARG A 77 -2.44 17.33 -1.14
C ARG A 77 -2.19 17.80 -2.56
N GLU A 78 -1.23 17.17 -3.25
CA GLU A 78 -0.95 17.46 -4.66
C GLU A 78 -2.18 17.18 -5.53
N HIS A 79 -2.78 15.99 -5.42
CA HIS A 79 -3.96 15.64 -6.22
C HIS A 79 -5.20 16.48 -5.89
N ILE A 80 -5.39 16.89 -4.64
CA ILE A 80 -6.45 17.83 -4.26
C ILE A 80 -6.21 19.19 -4.93
N HIS A 81 -4.99 19.72 -4.82
CA HIS A 81 -4.63 21.01 -5.41
C HIS A 81 -4.76 21.03 -6.94
N GLU A 82 -4.38 19.94 -7.59
CA GLU A 82 -4.47 19.76 -9.04
C GLU A 82 -5.91 19.55 -9.54
N GLY A 83 -6.89 19.38 -8.64
CA GLY A 83 -8.28 19.16 -9.00
C GLY A 83 -8.49 17.78 -9.64
N HIS A 84 -7.88 16.73 -9.07
CA HIS A 84 -8.07 15.35 -9.53
C HIS A 84 -9.57 15.00 -9.64
N GLN A 85 -9.97 14.24 -10.66
CA GLN A 85 -11.38 13.96 -10.97
C GLN A 85 -12.16 13.39 -9.77
N LEU A 86 -11.55 12.46 -9.03
CA LEU A 86 -12.16 11.88 -7.82
C LEU A 86 -12.43 12.93 -6.73
N GLU A 87 -11.55 13.92 -6.59
CA GLU A 87 -11.80 15.02 -5.66
C GLU A 87 -12.95 15.91 -6.14
N GLN A 88 -12.96 16.27 -7.42
CA GLN A 88 -14.01 17.10 -8.01
C GLN A 88 -15.40 16.45 -7.97
N TRP A 89 -15.47 15.12 -8.12
CA TRP A 89 -16.73 14.39 -8.18
C TRP A 89 -17.25 13.94 -6.81
N TYR A 90 -16.35 13.53 -5.91
CA TYR A 90 -16.73 12.83 -4.68
C TYR A 90 -16.10 13.40 -3.41
N GLY A 91 -15.02 14.19 -3.50
CA GLY A 91 -14.29 14.67 -2.32
C GLY A 91 -13.54 13.56 -1.57
N ASP A 92 -13.29 12.42 -2.24
CA ASP A 92 -12.68 11.23 -1.62
C ASP A 92 -11.27 11.51 -1.11
N LEU A 93 -10.50 12.37 -1.80
CA LEU A 93 -9.12 12.64 -1.43
C LEU A 93 -9.05 13.54 -0.19
N SER A 94 -9.88 14.58 -0.13
CA SER A 94 -10.04 15.41 1.07
C SER A 94 -10.52 14.58 2.27
N SER A 95 -11.48 13.69 2.06
CA SER A 95 -11.98 12.78 3.11
C SER A 95 -10.88 11.84 3.63
N LEU A 96 -10.04 11.31 2.73
CA LEU A 96 -8.91 10.46 3.10
C LEU A 96 -7.81 11.25 3.81
N GLU A 97 -7.49 12.47 3.38
CA GLU A 97 -6.52 13.34 4.04
C GLU A 97 -6.95 13.62 5.50
N GLU A 98 -8.22 13.97 5.72
CA GLU A 98 -8.75 14.20 7.06
C GLU A 98 -8.66 12.95 7.94
N TYR A 99 -9.00 11.77 7.41
CA TYR A 99 -8.89 10.50 8.12
C TYR A 99 -7.46 10.19 8.55
N VAL A 100 -6.48 10.38 7.64
CA VAL A 100 -5.06 10.09 7.91
C VAL A 100 -4.48 11.08 8.91
N ASN A 101 -4.82 12.37 8.83
CA ASN A 101 -4.31 13.39 9.76
C ASN A 101 -4.84 13.26 11.20
N LYS A 102 -5.94 12.53 11.42
CA LYS A 102 -6.51 12.25 12.75
C LYS A 102 -5.84 11.09 13.49
N ARG A 103 -4.96 10.32 12.84
CA ARG A 103 -4.21 9.20 13.43
C ARG A 103 -2.91 9.67 14.07
#